data_AF-A0A059LB98-F1
#
_entry.id   AF-A0A059LB98-F1
#
_cell.length_a   1.000
_cell.length_b   1.000
_cell.length_c   1.000
_cell.angle_alpha   90.00
_cell.angle_beta   90.00
_cell.angle_gamma   90.00
#
_symmetry.space_group_name_H-M   'P 1'
#
loop_
_entity.id
_entity.type
_entity.pdbx_description
1 polymer ?
#
loop_
_entity_poly.entity_id
_entity_poly.type
_entity_poly.pdbx_seq_one_letter_code
_entity_poly.pdbx_strand_id
1 'polypeptide(L)'
;MLACQVDAQVFKHLVQSEFPSVSARLRELEVDLASVTLHWFLCLFVNALPAESCLRLWDVLFLEAAPVPLFRAALALVDLYSLPLLETSESSDAYMLLQALPAMTLDASRLVHTACLGHRAVGDGALQALRLKYRRGALSGLAEVFDEEEEEED
;
A
#
# COMPACT_ATOMS: atom_id res chain seq x y z
N MET A 1 -3.84 -8.45 -12.14
CA MET A 1 -2.66 -7.63 -11.75
C MET A 1 -2.97 -6.15 -11.72
N LEU A 2 -3.62 -5.58 -12.75
CA LEU A 2 -3.94 -4.15 -12.82
C LEU A 2 -4.64 -3.59 -11.56
N ALA A 3 -5.62 -4.29 -11.00
CA ALA A 3 -6.32 -3.83 -9.79
C ALA A 3 -5.37 -3.66 -8.58
N CYS A 4 -4.47 -4.61 -8.34
CA CYS A 4 -3.49 -4.53 -7.24
C CYS A 4 -2.42 -3.47 -7.49
N GLN A 5 -2.03 -3.24 -8.76
CA GLN A 5 -1.15 -2.13 -9.12
C GLN A 5 -1.81 -0.78 -8.86
N VAL A 6 -3.09 -0.64 -9.22
CA VAL A 6 -3.90 0.53 -8.88
C VAL A 6 -3.98 0.71 -7.36
N ASP A 7 -4.19 -0.37 -6.61
CA ASP A 7 -4.25 -0.33 -5.14
C ASP A 7 -2.91 0.12 -4.53
N ALA A 8 -1.77 -0.37 -5.03
CA ALA A 8 -0.45 0.08 -4.59
C ALA A 8 -0.19 1.56 -4.91
N GLN A 9 -0.67 2.07 -6.05
CA GLN A 9 -0.57 3.50 -6.38
C GLN A 9 -1.49 4.37 -5.51
N VAL A 10 -2.71 3.90 -5.26
CA VAL A 10 -3.64 4.55 -4.31
C VAL A 10 -3.01 4.58 -2.92
N PHE A 11 -2.38 3.50 -2.48
CA PHE A 11 -1.67 3.45 -1.21
C PHE A 11 -0.51 4.45 -1.15
N LYS A 12 0.32 4.52 -2.20
CA LYS A 12 1.38 5.53 -2.32
C LYS A 12 0.83 6.96 -2.20
N HIS A 13 -0.33 7.23 -2.76
CA HIS A 13 -1.02 8.52 -2.61
C HIS A 13 -1.47 8.78 -1.16
N LEU A 14 -2.05 7.77 -0.50
CA LEU A 14 -2.46 7.89 0.91
C LEU A 14 -1.27 8.13 1.85
N VAL A 15 -0.12 7.49 1.59
CA VAL A 15 1.10 7.73 2.37
C VAL A 15 1.64 9.14 2.15
N GLN A 16 1.51 9.69 0.94
CA GLN A 16 1.88 11.08 0.67
C GLN A 16 1.02 12.09 1.44
N SER A 17 -0.27 11.80 1.63
CA SER A 17 -1.18 12.68 2.37
C SER A 17 -1.01 12.54 3.89
N GLU A 18 -0.89 11.32 4.40
CA GLU A 18 -0.87 11.05 5.85
C GLU A 18 0.55 11.15 6.45
N PHE A 19 1.58 10.77 5.69
CA PHE A 19 2.98 10.72 6.15
C PHE A 19 3.93 11.45 5.17
N PRO A 20 3.79 12.78 5.02
CA PRO A 20 4.56 13.53 4.02
C PRO A 20 6.07 13.43 4.24
N SER A 21 6.54 13.38 5.49
CA SER A 21 7.97 13.21 5.82
C SER A 21 8.51 11.87 5.36
N VAL A 22 7.78 10.78 5.60
CA VAL A 22 8.17 9.43 5.15
C VAL A 22 8.18 9.39 3.62
N SER A 23 7.15 9.95 2.97
CA SER A 23 7.12 9.99 1.51
C SER A 23 8.25 10.83 0.92
N ALA A 24 8.66 11.92 1.57
CA ALA A 24 9.81 12.71 1.12
C ALA A 24 11.09 11.90 1.23
N ARG A 25 11.30 11.23 2.37
CA ARG A 25 12.48 10.40 2.60
C ARG A 25 12.59 9.24 1.60
N LEU A 26 11.48 8.55 1.33
CA LEU A 26 11.47 7.47 0.33
C LEU A 26 11.79 7.98 -1.08
N ARG A 27 11.41 9.22 -1.43
CA ARG A 27 11.80 9.85 -2.70
C ARG A 27 13.28 10.20 -2.75
N GLU A 28 13.85 10.73 -1.67
CA GLU A 28 15.29 11.00 -1.57
C GLU A 28 16.13 9.73 -1.72
N LEU A 29 15.62 8.61 -1.21
CA LEU A 29 16.24 7.29 -1.34
C LEU A 29 15.90 6.57 -2.66
N GLU A 30 15.15 7.21 -3.57
CA GLU A 30 14.69 6.64 -4.83
C GLU A 30 13.94 5.29 -4.68
N VAL A 31 13.23 5.13 -3.55
CA VAL A 31 12.45 3.92 -3.25
C VAL A 31 11.02 4.09 -3.78
N ASP A 32 10.62 3.24 -4.72
CA ASP A 32 9.22 3.22 -5.17
C ASP A 32 8.34 2.38 -4.23
N LEU A 33 7.65 3.08 -3.34
CA LEU A 33 6.75 2.47 -2.37
C LEU A 33 5.67 1.59 -3.02
N ALA A 34 5.16 1.96 -4.19
CA ALA A 34 4.12 1.18 -4.86
C ALA A 34 4.64 -0.19 -5.30
N SER A 35 5.86 -0.25 -5.84
CA SER A 35 6.51 -1.51 -6.20
C SER A 35 6.78 -2.40 -4.99
N VAL A 36 7.25 -1.81 -3.88
CA VAL A 36 7.50 -2.56 -2.64
C VAL A 36 6.22 -3.11 -2.03
N THR A 37 5.16 -2.32 -1.98
CA THR A 37 3.91 -2.72 -1.32
C THR A 37 2.94 -3.46 -2.22
N LEU A 38 3.25 -3.63 -3.51
CA LEU A 38 2.44 -4.41 -4.44
C LEU A 38 2.17 -5.82 -3.91
N HIS A 39 3.17 -6.48 -3.33
CA HIS A 39 3.03 -7.83 -2.81
C HIS A 39 2.10 -7.91 -1.59
N TRP A 40 1.92 -6.81 -0.83
CA TRP A 40 0.96 -6.75 0.28
C TRP A 40 -0.48 -6.89 -0.24
N PHE A 41 -0.81 -6.17 -1.31
CA PHE A 41 -2.14 -6.19 -1.90
C PHE A 41 -2.38 -7.44 -2.76
N LEU A 42 -1.37 -7.94 -3.48
CA LEU A 42 -1.48 -9.15 -4.29
C LEU A 42 -1.80 -10.39 -3.44
N CYS A 43 -1.15 -10.52 -2.29
CA CYS A 43 -1.27 -11.69 -1.42
C CYS A 43 -2.13 -11.42 -0.19
N LEU A 44 -2.88 -10.32 -0.14
CA LEU A 44 -3.72 -9.93 1.00
C LEU A 44 -2.98 -10.05 2.34
N PHE A 45 -1.72 -9.61 2.37
CA PHE A 45 -0.82 -9.63 3.53
C PHE A 45 -0.41 -11.01 4.06
N VAL A 46 -0.73 -12.13 3.40
CA VAL A 46 -0.37 -13.49 3.87
C VAL A 46 1.14 -13.67 4.03
N ASN A 47 1.92 -13.12 3.09
CA ASN A 47 3.38 -13.18 3.13
C ASN A 47 4.01 -11.99 3.86
N ALA A 48 3.18 -11.03 4.27
CA ALA A 48 3.65 -9.88 5.03
C ALA A 48 3.52 -10.19 6.52
N LEU A 49 2.31 -10.48 6.99
CA LEU A 49 1.98 -10.59 8.41
C LEU A 49 2.12 -12.02 8.95
N PRO A 50 2.26 -12.21 10.26
CA PRO A 50 2.16 -13.53 10.86
C PRO A 50 0.71 -14.02 10.71
N ALA A 51 0.52 -15.34 10.67
CA ALA A 51 -0.78 -15.95 10.35
C ALA A 51 -1.93 -15.41 11.21
N GLU A 52 -1.72 -15.23 12.52
CA GLU A 52 -2.74 -14.69 13.43
C GLU A 52 -3.18 -13.27 13.03
N SER A 53 -2.23 -12.36 12.78
CA SER A 53 -2.53 -10.98 12.39
C SER A 53 -3.19 -10.91 11.02
N CYS A 54 -2.78 -11.77 10.09
CA CYS A 54 -3.39 -11.89 8.78
C CYS A 54 -4.86 -12.34 8.88
N LEU A 55 -5.14 -13.39 9.67
CA LEU A 55 -6.51 -13.90 9.85
C LEU A 55 -7.43 -12.86 10.51
N ARG A 56 -6.97 -12.12 11.52
CA ARG A 56 -7.80 -11.05 12.13
C ARG A 56 -8.06 -9.89 11.17
N LEU A 57 -7.08 -9.54 10.34
CA LEU A 57 -7.28 -8.55 9.28
C LEU A 57 -8.35 -9.03 8.29
N TRP A 58 -8.33 -10.32 7.96
CA TRP A 58 -9.30 -10.93 7.08
C TRP A 58 -10.70 -10.99 7.68
N ASP A 59 -10.84 -11.23 8.98
CA ASP A 59 -12.15 -11.17 9.66
C ASP A 59 -12.81 -9.80 9.44
N VAL A 60 -12.06 -8.71 9.57
CA VAL A 60 -12.56 -7.35 9.34
C VAL A 60 -12.80 -7.09 7.84
N LEU A 61 -11.91 -7.57 6.97
CA LEU A 61 -12.07 -7.46 5.52
C LEU A 61 -13.37 -8.10 5.04
N PHE A 62 -13.66 -9.32 5.49
CA PHE A 62 -14.88 -10.04 5.10
C PHE A 62 -16.13 -9.46 5.75
N LEU A 63 -16.02 -8.91 6.96
CA LEU A 63 -17.13 -8.24 7.64
C LEU A 63 -17.51 -6.92 6.95
N GLU A 64 -16.53 -6.08 6.60
CA GLU A 64 -16.77 -4.79 5.92
C GLU A 64 -17.12 -4.97 4.43
N ALA A 65 -16.80 -6.13 3.84
CA ALA A 65 -16.99 -6.44 2.41
C ALA A 65 -16.39 -5.37 1.45
N ALA A 66 -15.35 -4.68 1.92
CA ALA A 66 -14.68 -3.59 1.23
C ALA A 66 -13.16 -3.72 1.40
N PRO A 67 -12.34 -3.20 0.48
CA PRO A 67 -10.87 -3.29 0.59
C PRO A 67 -10.29 -2.37 1.66
N VAL A 68 -11.11 -1.51 2.27
CA VAL A 68 -10.69 -0.46 3.23
C VAL A 68 -9.80 -0.99 4.36
N PRO A 69 -10.08 -2.14 5.01
CA PRO A 69 -9.22 -2.68 6.07
C PRO A 69 -7.78 -2.95 5.61
N LEU A 70 -7.58 -3.35 4.35
CA LEU A 70 -6.25 -3.60 3.79
C LEU A 70 -5.42 -2.32 3.72
N PHE A 71 -6.02 -1.22 3.26
CA PHE A 71 -5.34 0.07 3.20
C PHE A 71 -5.06 0.64 4.59
N ARG A 72 -6.00 0.48 5.52
CA ARG A 72 -5.80 0.88 6.92
C ARG A 72 -4.68 0.09 7.59
N ALA A 73 -4.60 -1.21 7.33
CA ALA A 73 -3.51 -2.05 7.83
C ALA A 73 -2.16 -1.64 7.22
N ALA A 74 -2.12 -1.36 5.91
CA ALA A 74 -0.93 -0.85 5.23
C ALA A 74 -0.44 0.48 5.83
N LEU A 75 -1.36 1.42 6.11
CA LEU A 75 -1.05 2.69 6.74
C LEU A 75 -0.56 2.51 8.17
N ALA A 76 -1.19 1.63 8.96
CA ALA A 76 -0.75 1.31 10.31
C ALA A 76 0.66 0.71 10.34
N LEU A 77 1.03 -0.08 9.33
CA LEU A 77 2.40 -0.56 9.17
C LEU A 77 3.36 0.60 8.87
N VAL A 78 3.02 1.49 7.95
CA VAL A 78 3.86 2.67 7.67
C VAL A 78 4.00 3.58 8.88
N ASP A 79 2.94 3.79 9.67
CA ASP A 79 2.97 4.57 10.90
C ASP A 79 3.97 4.00 11.91
N LEU A 80 3.90 2.68 12.13
CA LEU A 80 4.81 1.95 13.02
C LEU A 80 6.28 2.11 12.60
N TYR A 81 6.54 2.23 11.31
CA TYR A 81 7.89 2.34 10.74
C TYR A 81 8.28 3.75 10.33
N SER A 82 7.44 4.74 10.61
CA SER A 82 7.69 6.12 10.21
C SER A 82 9.02 6.62 10.78
N LEU A 83 9.29 6.37 12.06
CA LEU A 83 10.54 6.78 12.71
C LEU A 83 11.77 6.03 12.15
N PRO A 84 11.82 4.68 12.12
CA PRO A 84 12.95 3.97 11.50
C PRO A 84 13.22 4.36 10.04
N LEU A 85 12.17 4.55 9.24
CA LEU A 85 12.32 4.95 7.83
C LEU A 85 12.89 6.37 7.67
N LEU A 86 12.71 7.26 8.64
CA LEU A 86 13.32 8.59 8.62
C LEU A 86 14.79 8.55 9.01
N GLU A 87 15.21 7.54 9.78
CA GLU A 87 16.58 7.36 10.25
C GLU A 87 17.46 6.59 9.25
N THR A 88 16.86 5.87 8.28
CA THR A 88 17.64 5.14 7.28
C THR A 88 18.41 6.07 6.37
N SER A 89 19.64 5.69 6.03
CA SER A 89 20.53 6.44 5.14
C SER A 89 20.61 5.85 3.74
N GLU A 90 20.37 4.54 3.60
CA GLU A 90 20.47 3.81 2.35
C GLU A 90 19.10 3.29 1.87
N SER A 91 18.95 3.17 0.56
CA SER A 91 17.73 2.64 -0.05
C SER A 91 17.53 1.16 0.26
N SER A 92 18.61 0.37 0.27
CA SER A 92 18.66 -1.04 0.69
C SER A 92 18.03 -1.26 2.06
N ASP A 93 18.40 -0.44 3.05
CA ASP A 93 17.87 -0.52 4.42
C ASP A 93 16.37 -0.22 4.44
N ALA A 94 15.93 0.80 3.70
CA ALA A 94 14.51 1.12 3.58
C ALA A 94 13.71 -0.03 2.93
N TYR A 95 14.24 -0.66 1.87
CA TYR A 95 13.65 -1.86 1.25
C TYR A 95 13.59 -3.02 2.24
N MET A 96 14.68 -3.29 2.97
CA MET A 96 14.74 -4.37 3.96
C MET A 96 13.76 -4.14 5.10
N LEU A 97 13.63 -2.91 5.61
CA LEU A 97 12.62 -2.57 6.61
C LEU A 97 11.22 -2.86 6.07
N LEU A 98 10.87 -2.35 4.89
CA LEU A 98 9.55 -2.59 4.31
C LEU A 98 9.26 -4.08 4.03
N GLN A 99 10.27 -4.91 3.76
CA GLN A 99 10.12 -6.34 3.47
C GLN A 99 10.16 -7.26 4.70
N ALA A 100 11.08 -7.04 5.64
CA ALA A 100 11.37 -7.98 6.73
C ALA A 100 10.39 -7.88 7.91
N LEU A 101 9.71 -6.73 8.04
CA LEU A 101 9.13 -6.32 9.30
C LEU A 101 7.77 -6.93 9.68
N PRO A 102 6.85 -7.24 8.77
CA PRO A 102 5.54 -7.71 9.22
C PRO A 102 5.60 -9.13 9.83
N ALA A 103 6.73 -9.85 9.74
CA ALA A 103 6.91 -11.19 10.33
C ALA A 103 7.37 -11.23 11.81
N MET A 104 7.99 -10.17 12.38
CA MET A 104 8.81 -10.35 13.59
C MET A 104 8.26 -9.80 14.92
N THR A 105 7.33 -8.84 14.96
CA THR A 105 6.96 -8.19 16.25
C THR A 105 5.51 -7.69 16.36
N LEU A 106 4.66 -7.97 15.36
CA LEU A 106 3.36 -7.34 15.30
C LEU A 106 2.30 -8.11 16.10
N ASP A 107 1.93 -7.59 17.27
CA ASP A 107 0.73 -8.05 17.99
C ASP A 107 -0.50 -7.84 17.11
N ALA A 108 -1.15 -8.95 16.76
CA ALA A 108 -2.35 -9.00 15.93
C ALA A 108 -3.45 -8.05 16.44
N SER A 109 -3.59 -7.93 17.76
CA SER A 109 -4.58 -7.06 18.39
C SER A 109 -4.24 -5.59 18.19
N ARG A 110 -2.95 -5.23 18.28
CA ARG A 110 -2.49 -3.85 18.06
C ARG A 110 -2.59 -3.45 16.60
N LEU A 111 -2.27 -4.33 15.66
CA LEU A 111 -2.43 -4.04 14.23
C LEU A 111 -3.89 -3.71 13.91
N VAL A 112 -4.82 -4.59 14.28
CA VAL A 112 -6.24 -4.42 13.97
C VAL A 112 -6.78 -3.17 14.66
N HIS A 113 -6.38 -2.93 15.91
CA HIS A 113 -6.77 -1.73 16.64
C HIS A 113 -6.27 -0.44 15.95
N THR A 114 -4.98 -0.36 15.60
CA THR A 114 -4.40 0.81 14.92
C THR A 114 -4.99 0.99 13.52
N ALA A 115 -5.18 -0.09 12.77
CA ALA A 115 -5.84 -0.04 11.47
C ALA A 115 -7.28 0.48 11.58
N CYS A 116 -8.11 -0.12 12.44
CA CYS A 116 -9.53 0.20 12.55
C CYS A 116 -9.82 1.54 13.25
N LEU A 117 -8.94 2.03 14.13
CA LEU A 117 -9.16 3.26 14.88
C LEU A 117 -8.28 4.44 14.43
N GLY A 118 -7.03 4.19 14.04
CA GLY A 118 -6.06 5.23 13.66
C GLY A 118 -6.32 5.83 12.29
N HIS A 119 -6.75 5.02 11.31
CA HIS A 119 -6.91 5.46 9.92
C HIS A 119 -8.38 5.47 9.46
N ARG A 120 -9.30 5.85 10.36
CA ARG A 120 -10.75 5.94 10.05
C ARG A 120 -11.09 6.95 8.96
N ALA A 121 -10.24 7.96 8.76
CA ALA A 121 -10.40 8.95 7.70
C ALA A 121 -10.40 8.32 6.29
N VAL A 122 -9.75 7.16 6.13
CA VAL A 122 -9.87 6.34 4.93
C VAL A 122 -11.23 5.63 4.97
N GLY A 123 -12.24 6.30 4.42
CA GLY A 123 -13.58 5.76 4.20
C GLY A 123 -13.72 5.11 2.83
N ASP A 124 -14.70 4.19 2.71
CA ASP A 124 -14.95 3.43 1.48
C ASP A 124 -15.21 4.34 0.26
N GLY A 125 -16.05 5.37 0.40
CA GLY A 125 -16.35 6.30 -0.70
C GLY A 125 -15.12 7.06 -1.23
N ALA A 126 -14.27 7.56 -0.34
CA ALA A 126 -13.05 8.27 -0.71
C ALA A 126 -12.05 7.34 -1.39
N LEU A 127 -11.90 6.11 -0.87
CA LEU A 127 -11.03 5.10 -1.43
C LEU A 127 -11.51 4.66 -2.83
N GLN A 128 -12.80 4.44 -3.02
CA GLN A 128 -13.37 4.09 -4.33
C GLN A 128 -13.15 5.20 -5.35
N ALA A 129 -13.33 6.47 -4.97
CA ALA A 129 -13.06 7.61 -5.84
C ALA A 129 -11.58 7.65 -6.29
N LEU A 130 -10.64 7.42 -5.36
CA LEU A 130 -9.22 7.31 -5.67
C LEU A 130 -8.93 6.13 -6.60
N ARG A 131 -9.46 4.94 -6.32
CA ARG A 131 -9.27 3.76 -7.17
C ARG A 131 -9.79 3.99 -8.59
N LEU A 132 -10.95 4.64 -8.74
CA LEU A 132 -11.49 4.99 -10.06
C LEU A 132 -10.59 5.97 -10.80
N LYS A 133 -10.06 6.99 -10.11
CA LYS A 133 -9.11 7.96 -10.70
C LYS A 133 -7.86 7.26 -11.24
N TYR A 134 -7.20 6.44 -10.43
CA TYR A 134 -5.98 5.75 -10.83
C TYR A 134 -6.24 4.66 -11.88
N ARG A 135 -7.39 3.96 -11.81
CA ARG A 135 -7.78 2.98 -12.83
C ARG A 135 -7.99 3.62 -14.20
N ARG A 136 -8.61 4.80 -14.26
CA ARG A 136 -8.79 5.54 -15.52
C ARG A 136 -7.45 5.93 -16.13
N GLY A 137 -6.54 6.48 -15.31
CA GLY A 137 -5.19 6.85 -15.78
C GLY A 137 -4.38 5.65 -16.25
N ALA A 138 -4.50 4.49 -15.58
CA ALA A 138 -3.81 3.28 -16.02
C ALA A 138 -4.37 2.72 -17.34
N LEU A 139 -5.68 2.80 -17.55
CA LEU A 139 -6.32 2.36 -18.79
C LEU A 139 -6.06 3.31 -19.96
N SER A 140 -5.98 4.62 -19.72
CA SER A 140 -5.62 5.58 -20.77
C SER A 140 -4.18 5.39 -21.24
N GLY A 141 -3.24 5.18 -20.32
CA GLY A 141 -1.85 4.90 -20.70
C GLY A 141 -1.68 3.56 -21.43
N LEU A 142 -2.52 2.56 -21.11
CA LEU A 142 -2.55 1.31 -21.87
C LEU A 142 -3.08 1.52 -23.30
N ALA A 143 -4.12 2.34 -23.47
CA ALA A 143 -4.64 2.65 -24.80
C ALA A 143 -3.61 3.41 -25.66
N GLU A 144 -2.90 4.39 -25.08
CA GLU A 144 -1.83 5.11 -25.78
C GLU A 144 -0.69 4.17 -26.21
N VAL A 145 -0.30 3.19 -25.38
CA VAL A 145 0.73 2.19 -25.75
C VAL A 145 0.26 1.29 -26.90
N PHE A 146 -1.01 0.88 -26.91
CA PHE A 146 -1.54 0.09 -28.02
C PHE A 146 -1.66 0.90 -29.31
N ASP A 147 -2.02 2.18 -29.23
CA ASP A 147 -2.08 3.07 -30.38
C ASP A 147 -0.66 3.35 -30.94
N GLU A 148 0.35 3.51 -30.07
CA GLU A 148 1.77 3.66 -30.47
C GLU A 148 2.35 2.38 -31.09
N GLU A 149 2.00 1.19 -30.58
CA GLU A 149 2.43 -0.10 -31.16
C GLU A 149 1.81 -0.36 -32.54
N GLU A 150 0.56 0.07 -32.79
CA GLU A 150 -0.07 -0.03 -34.11
C GLU A 150 0.54 0.97 -35.12
N GLU A 151 0.97 2.16 -34.69
CA GLU A 151 1.63 3.15 -35.56
C GLU A 151 3.09 2.81 -35.90
N GLU A 152 3.79 2.00 -35.08
CA GLU A 152 5.15 1.52 -35.39
C GLU A 152 5.19 0.29 -36.30
N GLU A 153 4.06 -0.40 -36.50
CA GLU A 153 3.94 -1.57 -37.40
C GLU A 153 3.55 -1.23 -38.86
N ASP A 154 3.15 0.03 -39.15
CA ASP A 154 2.80 0.54 -40.49
C ASP A 154 3.93 1.35 -41.19
#